data_AF-A0A2N2HFC2-F1
#
_entry.id   AF-A0A2N2HFC2-F1
#
_cell.length_a   1.000
_cell.length_b   1.000
_cell.length_c   1.000
_cell.angle_alpha   90.00
_cell.angle_beta   90.00
_cell.angle_gamma   90.00
#
_symmetry.space_group_name_H-M   'P 1'
#
loop_
_entity.id
_entity.type
_entity.pdbx_description
1 polymer ?
#
loop_
_entity_poly.entity_id
_entity_poly.type
_entity_poly.pdbx_seq_one_letter_code
_entity_poly.pdbx_strand_id
1 'polypeptide(L)'
;LSSELAAIELESGQGSVRIDRGPWGGFRVDSASGKPRVSQPVFDRMLRAFADANAERFLEASVADRAVDQAERKVRMILIPKAGPRAELVLGGACPATGDAADAAEDAPAKMVVIVRKAPTPLHACVPSSVLEDLEVTPASLVDRRALRSSADEVEELQVVRGDATLELARRESGWHARKPEDRDIPAEDVAGYLAALLAVEGVVQAEVDEAKLGLAPPRATLTLRQPSLDTAEVPPQVIEIGGEIATDEGLALAVRRKEDGVVLLVPASTAPLFEPSTARIRSTELLKVNAQRMQRVEVQLADGKQQVLQRKGPGFSMEEPKGHLVDASLAADLFDAVSSLRTERWVADRDDGSFGLATPAVSVRLAFEG
;
A
#
# COMPACT_ATOMS: atom_id res chain seq x y z
N LEU A 1 -18.84 4.78 15.22
CA LEU A 1 -18.18 5.98 15.80
C LEU A 1 -17.74 6.96 14.72
N SER A 2 -16.90 6.58 13.75
CA SER A 2 -16.44 7.50 12.69
C SER A 2 -17.58 8.08 11.84
N SER A 3 -18.59 7.27 11.44
CA SER A 3 -19.75 7.67 10.63
C SER A 3 -20.50 8.89 11.16
N GLU A 4 -20.58 9.04 12.49
CA GLU A 4 -21.33 10.09 13.19
C GLU A 4 -20.49 11.32 13.53
N LEU A 5 -19.17 11.27 13.32
CA LEU A 5 -18.28 12.39 13.61
C LEU A 5 -18.22 13.36 12.42
N ALA A 6 -18.34 14.65 12.74
CA ALA A 6 -18.10 15.76 11.83
C ALA A 6 -16.63 16.23 11.92
N ALA A 7 -16.08 16.28 13.13
CA ALA A 7 -14.69 16.69 13.36
C ALA A 7 -14.11 16.12 14.66
N ILE A 8 -12.79 16.15 14.76
CA ILE A 8 -12.00 15.87 15.97
C ILE A 8 -10.98 16.99 16.14
N GLU A 9 -10.91 17.56 17.33
CA GLU A 9 -9.80 18.43 17.74
C GLU A 9 -8.94 17.69 18.74
N LEU A 10 -7.63 17.71 18.56
CA LEU A 10 -6.68 17.06 19.44
C LEU A 10 -5.55 18.04 19.77
N GLU A 11 -5.19 18.11 21.04
CA GLU A 11 -4.12 18.94 21.58
C GLU A 11 -3.28 18.09 22.53
N SER A 12 -1.97 18.07 22.31
CA SER A 12 -1.01 17.39 23.17
C SER A 12 0.31 18.15 23.24
N GLY A 13 1.27 17.65 24.00
CA GLY A 13 2.65 18.16 23.97
C GLY A 13 3.31 18.09 22.59
N GLN A 14 2.77 17.29 21.67
CA GLN A 14 3.25 17.15 20.28
C GLN A 14 2.66 18.19 19.32
N GLY A 15 1.70 19.00 19.77
CA GLY A 15 1.03 20.03 18.97
C GLY A 15 -0.49 19.93 18.99
N SER A 16 -1.14 20.79 18.21
CA SER A 16 -2.60 20.81 18.04
C SER A 16 -2.97 20.48 16.60
N VAL A 17 -4.05 19.72 16.42
CA VAL A 17 -4.55 19.32 15.12
C VAL A 17 -6.07 19.29 15.10
N ARG A 18 -6.64 19.77 14.00
CA ARG A 18 -8.07 19.64 13.72
C ARG A 18 -8.27 18.73 12.51
N ILE A 19 -9.11 17.73 12.68
CA ILE A 19 -9.51 16.77 11.66
C ILE A 19 -10.97 17.00 11.32
N ASP A 20 -11.28 17.27 10.06
CA ASP A 20 -12.65 17.51 9.58
C ASP A 20 -13.05 16.46 8.53
N ARG A 21 -14.35 16.29 8.32
CA ARG A 21 -14.87 15.52 7.18
C ARG A 21 -14.45 16.15 5.85
N GLY A 22 -13.88 15.35 4.97
CA GLY A 22 -13.59 15.72 3.59
C GLY A 22 -14.78 15.51 2.65
N PRO A 23 -14.84 16.20 1.50
CA PRO A 23 -15.93 16.04 0.52
C PRO A 23 -16.00 14.65 -0.12
N TRP A 24 -14.93 13.85 -0.04
CA TRP A 24 -14.85 12.47 -0.55
C TRP A 24 -15.34 11.41 0.46
N GLY A 25 -16.02 11.83 1.54
CA GLY A 25 -16.53 10.92 2.57
C GLY A 25 -15.50 10.51 3.63
N GLY A 26 -14.21 10.82 3.44
CA GLY A 26 -13.14 10.59 4.42
C GLY A 26 -12.92 11.75 5.40
N PHE A 27 -11.73 11.79 6.00
CA PHE A 27 -11.28 12.86 6.87
C PHE A 27 -10.05 13.57 6.31
N ARG A 28 -9.89 14.85 6.65
CA ARG A 28 -8.75 15.70 6.27
C ARG A 28 -8.17 16.43 7.48
N VAL A 29 -6.89 16.73 7.43
CA VAL A 29 -6.17 17.53 8.45
C VAL A 29 -6.40 19.01 8.16
N ASP A 30 -7.47 19.60 8.69
CA ASP A 30 -7.91 20.96 8.37
C ASP A 30 -6.93 22.03 8.87
N SER A 31 -6.16 21.73 9.92
CA SER A 31 -5.11 22.60 10.46
C SER A 31 -3.80 22.59 9.64
N ALA A 32 -3.65 21.71 8.64
CA ALA A 32 -2.46 21.66 7.79
C ALA A 32 -2.68 22.42 6.46
N SER A 33 -1.60 22.96 5.90
CA SER A 33 -1.64 23.60 4.58
C SER A 33 -2.14 22.62 3.51
N GLY A 34 -3.01 23.08 2.61
CA GLY A 34 -3.62 22.23 1.59
C GLY A 34 -4.69 21.25 2.11
N LYS A 35 -4.92 21.19 3.43
CA LYS A 35 -5.94 20.34 4.07
C LYS A 35 -5.91 18.88 3.59
N PRO A 36 -4.76 18.21 3.71
CA PRO A 36 -4.54 16.88 3.14
C PRO A 36 -5.45 15.82 3.78
N ARG A 37 -5.72 14.76 3.04
CA ARG A 37 -6.31 13.52 3.55
C ARG A 37 -5.57 13.02 4.81
N VAL A 38 -6.34 12.53 5.77
CA VAL A 38 -5.80 11.91 6.99
C VAL A 38 -5.22 10.53 6.69
N SER A 39 -4.08 10.21 7.30
CA SER A 39 -3.50 8.87 7.34
C SER A 39 -4.44 7.89 8.03
N GLN A 40 -5.11 7.04 7.25
CA GLN A 40 -6.07 6.06 7.75
C GLN A 40 -5.48 5.13 8.82
N PRO A 41 -4.26 4.55 8.68
CA PRO A 41 -3.69 3.69 9.72
C PRO A 41 -3.49 4.40 11.07
N VAL A 42 -3.13 5.70 11.05
CA VAL A 42 -2.96 6.50 12.28
C VAL A 42 -4.32 6.85 12.87
N PHE A 43 -5.28 7.24 12.02
CA PHE A 43 -6.63 7.58 12.45
C PHE A 43 -7.39 6.39 13.04
N ASP A 44 -7.31 5.22 12.41
CA ASP A 44 -7.97 4.01 12.88
C ASP A 44 -7.40 3.56 14.23
N ARG A 45 -6.09 3.74 14.45
CA ARG A 45 -5.46 3.52 15.76
C ARG A 45 -6.02 4.45 16.82
N MET A 46 -6.14 5.74 16.52
CA MET A 46 -6.76 6.70 17.46
C MET A 46 -8.21 6.31 17.77
N LEU A 47 -9.01 5.97 16.75
CA LEU A 47 -10.40 5.55 16.94
C LEU A 47 -10.51 4.26 17.77
N ARG A 48 -9.58 3.32 17.57
CA ARG A 48 -9.50 2.09 18.36
C ARG A 48 -9.14 2.38 19.81
N ALA A 49 -8.17 3.26 20.06
CA ALA A 49 -7.81 3.71 21.41
C ALA A 49 -9.04 4.24 22.18
N PHE A 50 -9.96 4.94 21.50
CA PHE A 50 -11.23 5.34 22.11
C PHE A 50 -12.20 4.20 22.38
N ALA A 51 -12.32 3.26 21.45
CA ALA A 51 -13.17 2.08 21.66
C ALA A 51 -12.65 1.24 22.84
N ASP A 52 -11.34 1.21 23.04
CA ASP A 52 -10.66 0.45 24.09
C ASP A 52 -10.57 1.21 25.43
N ALA A 53 -10.94 2.49 25.46
CA ALA A 53 -10.91 3.36 26.66
C ALA A 53 -12.02 3.01 27.67
N ASN A 54 -12.03 1.76 28.11
CA ASN A 54 -12.96 1.24 29.10
C ASN A 54 -12.50 1.65 30.50
N ALA A 55 -13.40 2.28 31.25
CA ALA A 55 -13.15 2.65 32.63
C ALA A 55 -12.95 1.39 33.48
N GLU A 56 -11.72 1.15 33.94
CA GLU A 56 -11.44 0.06 34.88
C GLU A 56 -11.80 0.47 36.31
N ARG A 57 -11.71 1.76 36.61
CA ARG A 57 -12.05 2.31 37.92
C ARG A 57 -12.50 3.76 37.83
N PHE A 58 -13.58 4.11 38.52
CA PHE A 58 -14.02 5.50 38.65
C PHE A 58 -13.28 6.21 39.78
N LEU A 59 -13.04 7.51 39.60
CA LEU A 59 -12.35 8.37 40.57
C LEU A 59 -13.26 9.49 41.05
N GLU A 60 -12.95 10.00 42.24
CA GLU A 60 -13.48 11.27 42.71
C GLU A 60 -12.98 12.41 41.81
N ALA A 61 -13.87 13.35 41.47
CA ALA A 61 -13.59 14.43 40.51
C ALA A 61 -12.32 15.20 40.89
N SER A 62 -12.23 15.65 42.15
CA SER A 62 -11.08 16.44 42.60
C SER A 62 -9.74 15.67 42.54
N VAL A 63 -9.76 14.35 42.67
CA VAL A 63 -8.56 13.51 42.60
C VAL A 63 -8.12 13.38 41.13
N ALA A 64 -9.07 13.12 40.24
CA ALA A 64 -8.80 12.99 38.81
C ALA A 64 -8.35 14.32 38.18
N ASP A 65 -9.02 15.42 38.50
CA ASP A 65 -8.67 16.75 38.01
C ASP A 65 -7.24 17.14 38.43
N ARG A 66 -6.87 16.92 39.70
CA ARG A 66 -5.50 17.16 40.17
C ARG A 66 -4.48 16.30 39.43
N ALA A 67 -4.78 15.01 39.21
CA ALA A 67 -3.87 14.10 38.51
C ALA A 67 -3.63 14.54 37.06
N VAL A 68 -4.67 14.97 36.35
CA VAL A 68 -4.58 15.47 34.97
C VAL A 68 -3.90 16.83 34.91
N ASP A 69 -4.21 17.76 35.82
CA ASP A 69 -3.66 19.11 35.81
C ASP A 69 -2.14 19.12 36.07
N GLN A 70 -1.66 18.20 36.92
CA GLN A 70 -0.24 18.03 37.24
C GLN A 70 0.53 17.16 36.23
N ALA A 71 -0.16 16.58 35.25
CA ALA A 71 0.46 15.70 34.27
C ALA A 71 1.37 16.45 33.32
N GLU A 72 2.63 16.00 33.20
CA GLU A 72 3.57 16.48 32.17
C GLU A 72 3.11 16.05 30.77
N ARG A 73 2.64 14.81 30.65
CA ARG A 73 2.06 14.25 29.43
C ARG A 73 0.54 14.27 29.53
N LYS A 74 -0.09 15.03 28.65
CA LYS A 74 -1.54 15.12 28.56
C LYS A 74 -2.01 15.27 27.12
N VAL A 75 -3.19 14.72 26.87
CA VAL A 75 -3.92 14.85 25.62
C VAL A 75 -5.30 15.40 25.94
N ARG A 76 -5.64 16.53 25.32
CA ARG A 76 -7.00 17.05 25.28
C ARG A 76 -7.59 16.73 23.91
N MET A 77 -8.82 16.24 23.92
CA MET A 77 -9.54 15.95 22.68
C MET A 77 -10.99 16.43 22.75
N ILE A 78 -11.47 17.00 21.65
CA ILE A 78 -12.88 17.31 21.43
C ILE A 78 -13.41 16.48 20.26
N LEU A 79 -14.42 15.66 20.53
CA LEU A 79 -15.20 14.95 19.51
C LEU A 79 -16.42 15.78 19.14
N ILE A 80 -16.54 16.13 17.86
CA ILE A 80 -17.64 16.94 17.34
C ILE A 80 -18.51 16.05 16.46
N PRO A 81 -19.68 15.60 16.94
CA PRO A 81 -20.58 14.79 16.13
C PRO A 81 -21.31 15.64 15.08
N LYS A 82 -21.87 14.97 14.06
CA LYS A 82 -22.76 15.58 13.06
C LYS A 82 -24.04 16.12 13.68
N ALA A 83 -24.53 15.45 14.72
CA ALA A 83 -25.71 15.84 15.49
C ALA A 83 -25.51 15.50 16.98
N GLY A 84 -26.09 16.31 17.86
CA GLY A 84 -25.98 16.13 19.31
C GLY A 84 -24.81 16.89 19.95
N PRO A 85 -24.56 16.67 21.25
CA PRO A 85 -23.56 17.43 21.99
C PRO A 85 -22.13 16.96 21.71
N ARG A 86 -21.18 17.90 21.70
CA ARG A 86 -19.74 17.58 21.66
C ARG A 86 -19.30 16.85 22.93
N ALA A 87 -18.31 15.97 22.80
CA ALA A 87 -17.63 15.36 23.93
C ALA A 87 -16.23 15.95 24.10
N GLU A 88 -15.85 16.29 25.33
CA GLU A 88 -14.52 16.81 25.65
C GLU A 88 -13.86 15.85 26.62
N LEU A 89 -12.69 15.32 26.25
CA LEU A 89 -11.90 14.37 27.01
C LEU A 89 -10.52 14.98 27.30
N VAL A 90 -10.01 14.75 28.50
CA VAL A 90 -8.62 15.04 28.85
C VAL A 90 -8.02 13.80 29.48
N LEU A 91 -6.90 13.33 28.95
CA LEU A 91 -6.16 12.17 29.43
C LEU A 91 -4.79 12.65 29.93
N GLY A 92 -4.35 12.12 31.06
CA GLY A 92 -3.04 12.45 31.61
C GLY A 92 -2.94 12.07 33.08
N GLY A 93 -1.71 11.98 33.58
CA GLY A 93 -1.45 11.69 34.98
C GLY A 93 -1.60 10.21 35.32
N ALA A 94 -0.78 9.76 36.27
CA ALA A 94 -0.86 8.39 36.76
C ALA A 94 -2.19 8.19 37.50
N CYS A 95 -2.85 7.08 37.23
CA CYS A 95 -4.00 6.65 38.02
C CYS A 95 -3.55 6.37 39.48
N PRO A 96 -4.15 7.02 40.50
CA PRO A 96 -3.68 6.89 41.89
C PRO A 96 -3.77 5.45 42.42
N ALA A 97 -2.85 4.98 43.27
CA ALA A 97 -3.00 3.66 43.89
C ALA A 97 -4.24 3.60 44.81
N THR A 98 -4.85 2.42 44.96
CA THR A 98 -5.89 2.19 45.98
C THR A 98 -5.24 1.99 47.34
N GLY A 99 -5.38 2.98 48.23
CA GLY A 99 -4.96 2.89 49.64
C GLY A 99 -3.46 3.11 49.88
N ASP A 100 -3.13 3.53 51.11
CA ASP A 100 -1.75 3.62 51.62
C ASP A 100 -1.15 2.21 51.67
N ALA A 101 -0.60 1.71 50.56
CA ALA A 101 0.01 0.39 50.50
C ALA A 101 1.38 0.48 49.82
N ALA A 102 2.41 0.46 50.67
CA ALA A 102 3.80 0.19 50.32
C ALA A 102 4.03 -1.24 49.81
N ASP A 103 2.97 -2.01 49.55
CA ASP A 103 3.01 -3.42 49.13
C ASP A 103 2.23 -3.65 47.82
N ALA A 104 2.40 -2.77 46.83
CA ALA A 104 2.04 -3.10 45.45
C ALA A 104 3.09 -4.11 44.92
N ALA A 105 2.73 -5.39 45.06
CA ALA A 105 3.46 -6.55 44.59
C ALA A 105 3.97 -6.43 43.14
N GLU A 106 4.99 -7.22 42.82
CA GLU A 106 5.71 -7.37 41.54
C GLU A 106 4.83 -7.66 40.30
N ASP A 107 3.49 -7.67 40.43
CA ASP A 107 2.48 -7.83 39.37
C ASP A 107 1.54 -6.61 39.30
N ALA A 108 2.09 -5.40 39.22
CA ALA A 108 1.31 -4.18 39.06
C ALA A 108 0.45 -4.25 37.76
N PRO A 109 -0.88 -4.00 37.83
CA PRO A 109 -1.71 -3.96 36.63
C PRO A 109 -1.17 -2.90 35.67
N ALA A 110 -1.34 -3.14 34.36
CA ALA A 110 -0.90 -2.29 33.25
C ALA A 110 -0.90 -0.81 33.64
N LYS A 111 0.19 -0.07 33.38
CA LYS A 111 0.33 1.36 33.72
C LYS A 111 -1.01 2.06 33.41
N MET A 112 -1.74 2.51 34.42
CA MET A 112 -3.06 3.13 34.24
C MET A 112 -2.91 4.65 34.24
N VAL A 113 -3.72 5.33 33.42
CA VAL A 113 -3.77 6.79 33.32
C VAL A 113 -5.17 7.30 33.64
N VAL A 114 -5.26 8.55 34.11
CA VAL A 114 -6.56 9.20 34.35
C VAL A 114 -7.14 9.72 33.03
N ILE A 115 -8.43 9.50 32.82
CA ILE A 115 -9.26 10.16 31.82
C ILE A 115 -10.37 10.95 32.51
N VAL A 116 -10.56 12.20 32.07
CA VAL A 116 -11.63 13.09 32.47
C VAL A 116 -12.46 13.44 31.26
N ARG A 117 -13.72 12.99 31.23
CA ARG A 117 -14.72 13.53 30.31
C ARG A 117 -15.33 14.76 30.94
N LYS A 118 -15.08 15.94 30.37
CA LYS A 118 -15.65 17.22 30.84
C LYS A 118 -17.07 17.45 30.34
N ALA A 119 -17.39 16.95 29.14
CA ALA A 119 -18.69 17.10 28.49
C ALA A 119 -19.02 15.85 27.64
N PRO A 120 -20.30 15.55 27.36
CA PRO A 120 -21.50 16.23 27.88
C PRO A 120 -21.81 15.89 29.34
N THR A 121 -21.47 14.68 29.78
CA THR A 121 -21.66 14.23 31.16
C THR A 121 -20.32 14.00 31.83
N PRO A 122 -19.98 14.76 32.88
CA PRO A 122 -18.74 14.59 33.60
C PRO A 122 -18.47 13.13 34.01
N LEU A 123 -17.26 12.65 33.76
CA LEU A 123 -16.83 11.31 34.14
C LEU A 123 -15.33 11.33 34.44
N HIS A 124 -14.93 10.66 35.51
CA HIS A 124 -13.54 10.61 35.95
C HIS A 124 -13.19 9.14 36.18
N ALA A 125 -12.22 8.63 35.44
CA ALA A 125 -11.89 7.22 35.49
C ALA A 125 -10.41 6.97 35.23
N CYS A 126 -9.97 5.76 35.53
CA CYS A 126 -8.72 5.20 35.08
C CYS A 126 -8.95 4.30 33.87
N VAL A 127 -8.07 4.44 32.89
CA VAL A 127 -8.00 3.63 31.66
C VAL A 127 -6.56 3.15 31.44
N PRO A 128 -6.34 2.11 30.62
CA PRO A 128 -4.99 1.67 30.26
C PRO A 128 -4.12 2.80 29.67
N SER A 129 -2.83 2.85 30.00
CA SER A 129 -1.91 3.88 29.46
C SER A 129 -1.74 3.82 27.96
N SER A 130 -1.96 2.65 27.34
CA SER A 130 -1.95 2.49 25.89
C SER A 130 -2.91 3.46 25.20
N VAL A 131 -4.02 3.83 25.86
CA VAL A 131 -4.95 4.85 25.34
C VAL A 131 -4.28 6.21 25.23
N LEU A 132 -3.50 6.63 26.22
CA LEU A 132 -2.75 7.90 26.14
C LEU A 132 -1.66 7.82 25.08
N GLU A 133 -0.93 6.71 25.02
CA GLU A 133 0.16 6.49 24.05
C GLU A 133 -0.33 6.53 22.60
N ASP A 134 -1.46 5.89 22.29
CA ASP A 134 -2.03 5.88 20.93
C ASP A 134 -2.65 7.22 20.52
N LEU A 135 -2.94 8.12 21.47
CA LEU A 135 -3.48 9.45 21.21
C LEU A 135 -2.43 10.56 21.18
N GLU A 136 -1.20 10.28 21.59
CA GLU A 136 -0.06 11.19 21.43
C GLU A 136 0.47 11.19 19.98
N VAL A 137 -0.40 11.53 19.03
CA VAL A 137 -0.05 11.67 17.62
C VAL A 137 0.53 13.06 17.34
N THR A 138 1.44 13.13 16.35
CA THR A 138 1.94 14.41 15.86
C THR A 138 1.05 14.90 14.71
N PRO A 139 0.89 16.22 14.51
CA PRO A 139 0.16 16.73 13.35
C PRO A 139 0.71 16.19 12.02
N ALA A 140 2.03 15.97 11.92
CA ALA A 140 2.68 15.45 10.72
C ALA A 140 2.38 13.96 10.47
N SER A 141 2.20 13.13 11.50
CA SER A 141 1.88 11.70 11.32
C SER A 141 0.44 11.48 10.85
N LEU A 142 -0.44 12.46 11.04
CA LEU A 142 -1.82 12.44 10.56
C LEU A 142 -1.96 12.75 9.07
N VAL A 143 -0.93 13.28 8.42
CA VAL A 143 -0.97 13.57 6.98
C VAL A 143 -0.72 12.30 6.19
N ASP A 144 -1.66 11.93 5.29
CA ASP A 144 -1.49 10.77 4.43
C ASP A 144 -0.47 11.02 3.31
N ARG A 145 0.57 10.18 3.28
CA ARG A 145 1.68 10.23 2.31
C ARG A 145 1.49 9.28 1.13
N ARG A 146 0.45 8.45 1.13
CA ARG A 146 0.17 7.50 0.04
C ARG A 146 -0.52 8.19 -1.14
N ALA A 147 -0.17 7.79 -2.36
CA ALA A 147 -0.84 8.27 -3.56
C ALA A 147 -2.31 7.81 -3.63
N LEU A 148 -2.58 6.58 -3.20
CA LEU A 148 -3.91 5.95 -3.19
C LEU A 148 -4.25 5.52 -1.75
N ARG A 149 -5.53 5.47 -1.38
CA ARG A 149 -5.98 5.02 -0.04
C ARG A 149 -6.44 3.56 -0.02
N SER A 150 -6.86 3.02 -1.16
CA SER A 150 -7.46 1.68 -1.21
C SER A 150 -6.52 0.58 -0.74
N SER A 151 -7.10 -0.48 -0.19
CA SER A 151 -6.46 -1.79 -0.14
C SER A 151 -6.71 -2.57 -1.43
N ALA A 152 -5.93 -3.63 -1.67
CA ALA A 152 -5.99 -4.40 -2.91
C ALA A 152 -7.35 -5.11 -3.13
N ASP A 153 -8.00 -5.52 -2.04
CA ASP A 153 -9.32 -6.16 -2.05
C ASP A 153 -10.47 -5.19 -2.30
N GLU A 154 -10.26 -3.89 -2.07
CA GLU A 154 -11.22 -2.83 -2.37
C GLU A 154 -11.18 -2.37 -3.82
N VAL A 155 -10.26 -2.86 -4.65
CA VAL A 155 -10.13 -2.39 -6.04
C VAL A 155 -10.99 -3.24 -6.98
N GLU A 156 -11.94 -2.58 -7.65
CA GLU A 156 -12.77 -3.18 -8.69
C GLU A 156 -12.33 -2.81 -10.10
N GLU A 157 -11.91 -1.57 -10.31
CA GLU A 157 -11.40 -1.14 -11.61
C GLU A 157 -10.14 -0.30 -11.45
N LEU A 158 -9.19 -0.49 -12.37
CA LEU A 158 -7.97 0.29 -12.49
C LEU A 158 -7.82 0.73 -13.94
N GLN A 159 -7.65 2.03 -14.15
CA GLN A 159 -7.37 2.60 -15.46
C GLN A 159 -6.13 3.50 -15.40
N VAL A 160 -5.19 3.30 -16.33
CA VAL A 160 -4.02 4.14 -16.51
C VAL A 160 -4.06 4.70 -17.93
N VAL A 161 -4.00 6.03 -18.06
CA VAL A 161 -4.05 6.74 -19.35
C VAL A 161 -2.81 7.61 -19.50
N ARG A 162 -2.10 7.48 -20.61
CA ARG A 162 -0.96 8.34 -21.00
C ARG A 162 -1.02 8.61 -22.50
N GLY A 163 -1.25 9.86 -22.88
CA GLY A 163 -1.52 10.21 -24.28
C GLY A 163 -2.67 9.36 -24.82
N ASP A 164 -2.41 8.65 -25.93
CA ASP A 164 -3.40 7.78 -26.58
C ASP A 164 -3.40 6.34 -26.04
N ALA A 165 -2.45 5.98 -25.16
CA ALA A 165 -2.34 4.64 -24.60
C ALA A 165 -3.19 4.50 -23.33
N THR A 166 -3.85 3.34 -23.19
CA THR A 166 -4.70 3.04 -22.03
C THR A 166 -4.53 1.58 -21.61
N LEU A 167 -4.32 1.37 -20.31
CA LEU A 167 -4.50 0.08 -19.65
C LEU A 167 -5.78 0.16 -18.83
N GLU A 168 -6.67 -0.80 -18.98
CA GLU A 168 -7.93 -0.83 -18.24
C GLU A 168 -8.22 -2.24 -17.77
N LEU A 169 -8.28 -2.41 -16.44
CA LEU A 169 -8.53 -3.66 -15.75
C LEU A 169 -9.80 -3.54 -14.94
N ALA A 170 -10.63 -4.56 -14.98
CA ALA A 170 -11.80 -4.69 -14.14
C ALA A 170 -11.83 -6.07 -13.49
N ARG A 171 -12.21 -6.13 -12.21
CA ARG A 171 -12.36 -7.37 -11.48
C ARG A 171 -13.48 -8.18 -12.12
N ARG A 172 -13.25 -9.47 -12.36
CA ARG A 172 -14.22 -10.38 -12.97
C ARG A 172 -14.09 -11.75 -12.33
N GLU A 173 -15.19 -12.22 -11.73
CA GLU A 173 -15.22 -13.49 -10.99
C GLU A 173 -14.12 -13.54 -9.91
N SER A 174 -13.20 -14.50 -10.00
CA SER A 174 -12.06 -14.66 -9.09
C SER A 174 -10.78 -13.95 -9.56
N GLY A 175 -10.77 -13.36 -10.75
CA GLY A 175 -9.60 -12.74 -11.37
C GLY A 175 -9.86 -11.32 -11.87
N TRP A 176 -9.15 -10.96 -12.93
CA TRP A 176 -9.24 -9.69 -13.60
C TRP A 176 -9.58 -9.90 -15.06
N HIS A 177 -10.15 -8.88 -15.68
CA HIS A 177 -10.42 -8.80 -17.10
C HIS A 177 -9.80 -7.50 -17.61
N ALA A 178 -8.83 -7.61 -18.50
CA ALA A 178 -8.33 -6.44 -19.24
C ALA A 178 -9.36 -6.10 -20.31
N ARG A 179 -9.84 -4.84 -20.30
CA ARG A 179 -10.68 -4.25 -21.34
C ARG A 179 -9.85 -3.52 -22.39
N LYS A 180 -8.66 -3.03 -21.99
CA LYS A 180 -7.68 -2.38 -22.85
C LYS A 180 -6.25 -2.73 -22.41
N PRO A 181 -5.27 -2.79 -23.34
CA PRO A 181 -5.42 -2.58 -24.78
C PRO A 181 -6.09 -3.75 -25.53
N GLU A 182 -6.17 -4.92 -24.89
CA GLU A 182 -6.74 -6.14 -25.45
C GLU A 182 -7.76 -6.72 -24.47
N ASP A 183 -8.87 -7.22 -25.00
CA ASP A 183 -9.93 -7.90 -24.23
C ASP A 183 -9.46 -9.31 -23.87
N ARG A 184 -9.18 -9.57 -22.59
CA ARG A 184 -8.75 -10.88 -22.09
C ARG A 184 -8.92 -11.04 -20.59
N ASP A 185 -9.15 -12.28 -20.16
CA ASP A 185 -9.09 -12.64 -18.74
C ASP A 185 -7.64 -12.78 -18.27
N ILE A 186 -7.40 -12.39 -17.02
CA ILE A 186 -6.10 -12.37 -16.36
C ILE A 186 -6.26 -13.00 -14.97
N PRO A 187 -5.45 -14.01 -14.63
CA PRO A 187 -5.43 -14.59 -13.29
C PRO A 187 -5.15 -13.54 -12.20
N ALA A 188 -5.69 -13.73 -11.00
CA ALA A 188 -5.54 -12.76 -9.90
C ALA A 188 -4.07 -12.56 -9.51
N GLU A 189 -3.29 -13.63 -9.51
CA GLU A 189 -1.87 -13.65 -9.18
C GLU A 189 -1.02 -12.79 -10.12
N ASP A 190 -1.41 -12.67 -11.39
CA ASP A 190 -0.68 -11.90 -12.39
C ASP A 190 -0.86 -10.38 -12.17
N VAL A 191 -1.94 -9.95 -11.50
CA VAL A 191 -2.21 -8.53 -11.20
C VAL A 191 -1.78 -8.16 -9.77
N ALA A 192 -1.77 -9.13 -8.84
CA ALA A 192 -1.55 -8.89 -7.42
C ALA A 192 -0.25 -8.10 -7.12
N GLY A 193 0.86 -8.48 -7.76
CA GLY A 193 2.15 -7.79 -7.58
C GLY A 193 2.13 -6.35 -8.08
N TYR A 194 1.49 -6.10 -9.23
CA TYR A 194 1.33 -4.74 -9.76
C TYR A 194 0.48 -3.88 -8.83
N LEU A 195 -0.67 -4.40 -8.38
CA LEU A 195 -1.59 -3.68 -7.51
C LEU A 195 -0.95 -3.37 -6.15
N ALA A 196 -0.23 -4.34 -5.57
CA ALA A 196 0.49 -4.13 -4.32
C ALA A 196 1.56 -3.02 -4.44
N ALA A 197 2.36 -3.05 -5.51
CA ALA A 197 3.38 -2.03 -5.76
C ALA A 197 2.76 -0.63 -5.98
N LEU A 198 1.63 -0.57 -6.69
CA LEU A 198 0.91 0.67 -6.96
C LEU A 198 0.31 1.29 -5.68
N LEU A 199 -0.32 0.47 -4.83
CA LEU A 199 -0.95 0.93 -3.59
C LEU A 199 0.06 1.29 -2.49
N ALA A 200 1.30 0.78 -2.60
CA ALA A 200 2.41 1.10 -1.71
C ALA A 200 3.15 2.40 -2.08
N VAL A 201 2.73 3.12 -3.14
CA VAL A 201 3.40 4.37 -3.53
C VAL A 201 3.17 5.45 -2.47
N GLU A 202 4.26 5.90 -1.88
CA GLU A 202 4.33 6.99 -0.90
C GLU A 202 5.29 8.08 -1.35
N GLY A 203 5.05 9.29 -0.86
CA GLY A 203 5.90 10.44 -1.16
C GLY A 203 5.85 11.54 -0.12
N VAL A 204 6.63 12.59 -0.39
CA VAL A 204 6.71 13.79 0.45
C VAL A 204 5.70 14.82 -0.04
N VAL A 205 4.81 15.24 0.85
CA VAL A 205 3.80 16.29 0.58
C VAL A 205 4.49 17.62 0.30
N GLN A 206 4.08 18.29 -0.78
CA GLN A 206 4.56 19.60 -1.18
C GLN A 206 3.58 20.69 -0.75
N ALA A 207 4.09 21.71 -0.06
CA ALA A 207 3.28 22.84 0.40
C ALA A 207 3.13 23.94 -0.66
N GLU A 208 4.17 24.16 -1.48
CA GLU A 208 4.18 25.11 -2.58
C GLU A 208 4.30 24.36 -3.89
N VAL A 209 3.34 24.59 -4.79
CA VAL A 209 3.17 23.80 -6.01
C VAL A 209 3.12 24.74 -7.20
N ASP A 210 4.09 24.63 -8.11
CA ASP A 210 4.03 25.22 -9.45
C ASP A 210 3.66 24.12 -10.44
N GLU A 211 2.36 23.95 -10.69
CA GLU A 211 1.84 22.83 -11.47
C GLU A 211 2.43 22.74 -12.88
N ALA A 212 2.73 23.88 -13.50
CA ALA A 212 3.33 23.92 -14.83
C ALA A 212 4.77 23.37 -14.79
N LYS A 213 5.58 23.79 -13.81
CA LYS A 213 6.96 23.28 -13.65
C LYS A 213 6.99 21.80 -13.28
N LEU A 214 5.99 21.34 -12.52
CA LEU A 214 5.87 19.93 -12.14
C LEU A 214 5.24 19.08 -13.24
N GLY A 215 4.84 19.65 -14.38
CA GLY A 215 4.20 18.91 -15.47
C GLY A 215 2.82 18.35 -15.11
N LEU A 216 2.10 19.01 -14.20
CA LEU A 216 0.72 18.69 -13.79
C LEU A 216 -0.32 19.56 -14.53
N ALA A 217 0.13 20.48 -15.38
CA ALA A 217 -0.71 21.36 -16.20
C ALA A 217 -0.16 21.47 -17.65
N PRO A 218 -0.49 20.52 -18.55
CA PRO A 218 -1.32 19.32 -18.34
C PRO A 218 -0.53 18.16 -17.70
N PRO A 219 -1.21 17.21 -17.03
CA PRO A 219 -0.55 16.02 -16.49
C PRO A 219 -0.07 15.08 -17.61
N ARG A 220 1.02 14.35 -17.36
CA ARG A 220 1.61 13.38 -18.30
C ARG A 220 0.81 12.08 -18.36
N ALA A 221 0.25 11.64 -17.24
CA ALA A 221 -0.62 10.48 -17.16
C ALA A 221 -1.69 10.68 -16.08
N THR A 222 -2.77 9.92 -16.15
CA THR A 222 -3.81 9.86 -15.13
C THR A 222 -4.08 8.42 -14.76
N LEU A 223 -4.20 8.15 -13.47
CA LEU A 223 -4.60 6.85 -12.95
C LEU A 223 -5.89 7.00 -12.17
N THR A 224 -6.86 6.15 -12.50
CA THR A 224 -8.18 6.10 -11.88
C THR A 224 -8.40 4.73 -11.26
N LEU A 225 -8.79 4.71 -9.99
CA LEU A 225 -9.12 3.51 -9.23
C LEU A 225 -10.57 3.60 -8.75
N ARG A 226 -11.38 2.59 -9.06
CA ARG A 226 -12.77 2.46 -8.59
C ARG A 226 -12.88 1.36 -7.54
N GLN A 227 -13.75 1.62 -6.56
CA GLN A 227 -14.02 0.76 -5.42
C GLN A 227 -15.49 0.31 -5.46
N PRO A 228 -15.83 -0.84 -4.84
CA PRO A 228 -17.20 -1.28 -4.74
C PRO A 228 -18.07 -0.25 -4.03
N SER A 229 -19.26 -0.02 -4.58
CA SER A 229 -20.31 0.70 -3.87
C SER A 229 -21.08 -0.30 -3.01
N LEU A 230 -20.76 -0.38 -1.72
CA LEU A 230 -21.48 -1.26 -0.78
C LEU A 230 -22.87 -0.70 -0.41
N ASP A 231 -23.08 0.61 -0.57
CA ASP A 231 -24.32 1.33 -0.29
C ASP A 231 -24.90 1.99 -1.56
N THR A 232 -26.10 2.56 -1.45
CA THR A 232 -26.69 3.47 -2.46
C THR A 232 -25.91 4.79 -2.62
N ALA A 233 -24.90 5.03 -1.79
CA ALA A 233 -24.02 6.17 -1.89
C ALA A 233 -22.87 5.86 -2.86
N GLU A 234 -22.84 6.56 -4.00
CA GLU A 234 -21.77 6.47 -4.98
C GLU A 234 -20.42 6.85 -4.34
N VAL A 235 -19.47 5.92 -4.33
CA VAL A 235 -18.10 6.18 -3.89
C VAL A 235 -17.33 6.82 -5.05
N PRO A 236 -16.86 8.08 -4.92
CA PRO A 236 -16.13 8.72 -6.00
C PRO A 236 -14.82 7.97 -6.28
N PRO A 237 -14.41 7.83 -7.55
CA PRO A 237 -13.16 7.19 -7.89
C PRO A 237 -11.98 7.95 -7.29
N GLN A 238 -10.92 7.21 -6.97
CA GLN A 238 -9.63 7.82 -6.66
C GLN A 238 -8.92 8.14 -7.96
N VAL A 239 -8.61 9.40 -8.16
CA VAL A 239 -7.88 9.87 -9.35
C VAL A 239 -6.58 10.52 -8.89
N ILE A 240 -5.48 10.06 -9.46
CA ILE A 240 -4.18 10.71 -9.35
C ILE A 240 -3.71 11.15 -10.73
N GLU A 241 -3.06 12.30 -10.77
CA GLU A 241 -2.43 12.87 -11.96
C GLU A 241 -0.92 12.81 -11.78
N ILE A 242 -0.23 12.38 -12.82
CA ILE A 242 1.21 12.15 -12.82
C ILE A 242 1.88 13.25 -13.63
N GLY A 243 2.84 13.92 -12.99
CA GLY A 243 3.62 14.99 -13.56
C GLY A 243 4.94 14.54 -14.18
N GLY A 244 5.89 15.47 -14.26
CA GLY A 244 7.25 15.22 -14.71
C GLY A 244 8.19 14.75 -13.61
N GLU A 245 9.34 14.27 -14.03
CA GLU A 245 10.47 13.99 -13.15
C GLU A 245 11.20 15.30 -12.79
N ILE A 246 11.58 15.43 -11.53
CA ILE A 246 12.19 16.62 -10.95
C ILE A 246 13.39 16.20 -10.12
N ALA A 247 14.47 16.97 -10.20
CA ALA A 247 15.62 16.79 -9.31
C ALA A 247 15.30 17.35 -7.92
N THR A 248 15.57 16.53 -6.90
CA THR A 248 15.51 16.89 -5.48
C THR A 248 16.86 16.61 -4.83
N ASP A 249 17.04 17.03 -3.58
CA ASP A 249 18.24 16.73 -2.81
C ASP A 249 18.42 15.21 -2.57
N GLU A 250 17.33 14.44 -2.58
CA GLU A 250 17.31 12.98 -2.39
C GLU A 250 17.43 12.20 -3.72
N GLY A 251 17.53 12.89 -4.85
CA GLY A 251 17.59 12.32 -6.19
C GLY A 251 16.39 12.68 -7.07
N LEU A 252 16.14 11.88 -8.12
CA LEU A 252 15.01 12.10 -9.02
C LEU A 252 13.70 11.68 -8.35
N ALA A 253 12.73 12.58 -8.37
CA ALA A 253 11.36 12.33 -7.91
C ALA A 253 10.36 12.56 -9.03
N LEU A 254 9.19 11.96 -8.91
CA LEU A 254 8.04 12.14 -9.79
C LEU A 254 6.95 12.91 -9.04
N ALA A 255 6.39 13.95 -9.65
CA ALA A 255 5.24 14.64 -9.08
C ALA A 255 3.95 13.84 -9.27
N VAL A 256 3.18 13.65 -8.21
CA VAL A 256 1.87 12.98 -8.23
C VAL A 256 0.86 13.84 -7.49
N ARG A 257 -0.21 14.27 -8.16
CA ARG A 257 -1.31 15.03 -7.56
C ARG A 257 -2.50 14.13 -7.30
N ARG A 258 -3.02 14.10 -6.07
CA ARG A 258 -4.31 13.49 -5.76
C ARG A 258 -5.43 14.47 -6.11
N LYS A 259 -6.42 14.05 -6.89
CA LYS A 259 -7.58 14.92 -7.21
C LYS A 259 -8.51 15.14 -6.03
N GLU A 260 -8.55 14.20 -5.10
CA GLU A 260 -9.51 14.24 -3.99
C GLU A 260 -9.30 15.45 -3.08
N ASP A 261 -8.04 15.77 -2.78
CA ASP A 261 -7.64 16.84 -1.85
C ASP A 261 -6.68 17.87 -2.48
N GLY A 262 -6.26 17.67 -3.73
CA GLY A 262 -5.36 18.57 -4.45
C GLY A 262 -3.89 18.48 -4.03
N VAL A 263 -3.57 17.58 -3.09
CA VAL A 263 -2.21 17.44 -2.56
C VAL A 263 -1.28 16.91 -3.63
N VAL A 264 -0.09 17.50 -3.71
CA VAL A 264 1.01 17.02 -4.54
C VAL A 264 2.05 16.32 -3.68
N LEU A 265 2.40 15.10 -4.09
CA LEU A 265 3.44 14.26 -3.53
C LEU A 265 4.64 14.26 -4.49
N LEU A 266 5.85 14.33 -3.95
CA LEU A 266 7.05 13.88 -4.65
C LEU A 266 7.32 12.44 -4.24
N VAL A 267 7.15 11.52 -5.18
CA VAL A 267 7.40 10.08 -4.99
C VAL A 267 8.72 9.70 -5.67
N PRO A 268 9.41 8.61 -5.29
CA PRO A 268 10.64 8.19 -5.96
C PRO A 268 10.43 8.01 -7.47
N ALA A 269 11.33 8.52 -8.32
CA ALA A 269 11.18 8.38 -9.78
C ALA A 269 11.16 6.91 -10.26
N SER A 270 11.71 5.98 -9.47
CA SER A 270 11.61 4.54 -9.71
C SER A 270 10.18 4.00 -9.74
N THR A 271 9.19 4.76 -9.26
CA THR A 271 7.76 4.42 -9.32
C THR A 271 7.12 4.78 -10.66
N ALA A 272 7.74 5.65 -11.49
CA ALA A 272 7.19 6.08 -12.78
C ALA A 272 6.69 4.93 -13.66
N PRO A 273 7.38 3.78 -13.74
CA PRO A 273 6.92 2.66 -14.55
C PRO A 273 5.56 2.07 -14.09
N LEU A 274 5.12 2.28 -12.85
CA LEU A 274 3.80 1.85 -12.34
C LEU A 274 2.64 2.64 -12.96
N PHE A 275 2.92 3.84 -13.48
CA PHE A 275 1.96 4.75 -14.10
C PHE A 275 2.04 4.72 -15.64
N GLU A 276 2.61 3.66 -16.19
CA GLU A 276 2.62 3.39 -17.62
C GLU A 276 1.49 2.42 -17.99
N PRO A 277 0.75 2.66 -19.09
CA PRO A 277 -0.28 1.76 -19.58
C PRO A 277 0.34 0.52 -20.27
N SER A 278 1.02 -0.32 -19.50
CA SER A 278 1.77 -1.48 -19.99
C SER A 278 1.18 -2.81 -19.53
N THR A 279 1.03 -3.76 -20.45
CA THR A 279 0.58 -5.12 -20.12
C THR A 279 1.68 -5.98 -19.51
N ALA A 280 2.96 -5.60 -19.64
CA ALA A 280 4.11 -6.31 -19.10
C ALA A 280 3.97 -6.61 -17.59
N ARG A 281 3.33 -5.72 -16.82
CA ARG A 281 3.15 -5.88 -15.37
C ARG A 281 2.10 -6.91 -14.96
N ILE A 282 1.24 -7.30 -15.91
CA ILE A 282 0.06 -8.15 -15.70
C ILE A 282 0.09 -9.37 -16.63
N ARG A 283 1.28 -9.73 -17.09
CA ARG A 283 1.53 -10.95 -17.85
C ARG A 283 2.04 -12.01 -16.89
N SER A 284 1.54 -13.23 -17.06
CA SER A 284 2.05 -14.39 -16.36
C SER A 284 3.57 -14.47 -16.46
N THR A 285 4.21 -14.74 -15.33
CA THR A 285 5.64 -14.99 -15.27
C THR A 285 6.00 -16.43 -15.64
N GLU A 286 5.02 -17.31 -15.86
CA GLU A 286 5.21 -18.65 -16.42
C GLU A 286 5.54 -18.53 -17.92
N LEU A 287 6.82 -18.72 -18.28
CA LEU A 287 7.24 -18.73 -19.69
C LEU A 287 6.91 -20.06 -20.36
N LEU A 288 7.08 -21.16 -19.62
CA LEU A 288 6.80 -22.51 -20.09
C LEU A 288 6.04 -23.27 -19.01
N LYS A 289 4.94 -23.92 -19.43
CA LYS A 289 4.15 -24.83 -18.60
C LYS A 289 3.88 -26.10 -19.39
N VAL A 290 4.92 -26.91 -19.53
CA VAL A 290 4.90 -28.12 -20.34
C VAL A 290 5.26 -29.31 -19.46
N ASN A 291 4.75 -30.50 -19.81
CA ASN A 291 5.14 -31.70 -19.10
C ASN A 291 6.56 -32.12 -19.52
N ALA A 292 7.52 -32.07 -18.60
CA ALA A 292 8.91 -32.49 -18.83
C ALA A 292 9.05 -33.95 -19.35
N GLN A 293 8.08 -34.82 -19.05
CA GLN A 293 8.06 -36.19 -19.57
C GLN A 293 7.72 -36.25 -21.06
N ARG A 294 6.92 -35.30 -21.57
CA ARG A 294 6.64 -35.17 -23.00
C ARG A 294 7.77 -34.48 -23.76
N MET A 295 8.70 -33.84 -23.06
CA MET A 295 9.87 -33.25 -23.69
C MET A 295 10.87 -34.34 -24.07
N GLN A 296 11.24 -34.37 -25.35
CA GLN A 296 12.10 -35.39 -25.94
C GLN A 296 13.50 -34.85 -26.24
N ARG A 297 13.64 -33.55 -26.53
CA ARG A 297 14.91 -32.95 -26.94
C ARG A 297 15.06 -31.54 -26.38
N VAL A 298 16.25 -31.22 -25.89
CA VAL A 298 16.68 -29.86 -25.55
C VAL A 298 17.95 -29.57 -26.35
N GLU A 299 17.89 -28.56 -27.19
CA GLU A 299 19.01 -28.06 -27.99
C GLU A 299 19.37 -26.65 -27.52
N VAL A 300 20.61 -26.46 -27.10
CA VAL A 300 21.16 -25.19 -26.63
C VAL A 300 22.22 -24.74 -27.61
N GLN A 301 22.06 -23.54 -28.15
CA GLN A 301 23.01 -22.87 -29.04
C GLN A 301 23.58 -21.65 -28.33
N LEU A 302 24.89 -21.61 -28.13
CA LEU A 302 25.60 -20.48 -27.54
C LEU A 302 26.05 -19.48 -28.62
N ALA A 303 26.25 -18.23 -28.24
CA ALA A 303 26.71 -17.16 -29.13
C ALA A 303 28.09 -17.41 -29.76
N ASP A 304 28.94 -18.22 -29.13
CA ASP A 304 30.24 -18.64 -29.67
C ASP A 304 30.14 -19.77 -30.70
N GLY A 305 28.93 -20.17 -31.09
CA GLY A 305 28.66 -21.21 -32.06
C GLY A 305 28.62 -22.63 -31.47
N LYS A 306 28.93 -22.81 -30.18
CA LYS A 306 28.82 -24.14 -29.54
C LYS A 306 27.36 -24.57 -29.43
N GLN A 307 27.13 -25.84 -29.69
CA GLN A 307 25.82 -26.48 -29.61
C GLN A 307 25.87 -27.64 -28.62
N GLN A 308 24.83 -27.76 -27.79
CA GLN A 308 24.59 -28.91 -26.95
C GLN A 308 23.21 -29.47 -27.26
N VAL A 309 23.12 -30.79 -27.46
CA VAL A 309 21.86 -31.46 -27.78
C VAL A 309 21.70 -32.65 -26.85
N LEU A 310 20.71 -32.56 -25.97
CA LEU A 310 20.27 -33.66 -25.12
C LEU A 310 18.97 -34.24 -25.66
N GLN A 311 18.95 -35.56 -25.84
CA GLN A 311 17.81 -36.32 -26.33
C GLN A 311 17.44 -37.39 -25.31
N ARG A 312 16.15 -37.51 -24.98
CA ARG A 312 15.62 -38.60 -24.18
C ARG A 312 15.68 -39.90 -24.99
N LYS A 313 16.18 -40.98 -24.39
CA LYS A 313 16.37 -42.30 -25.04
C LYS A 313 15.99 -43.42 -24.07
N GLY A 314 14.79 -43.96 -24.23
CA GLY A 314 14.22 -44.94 -23.31
C GLY A 314 14.08 -44.35 -21.89
N PRO A 315 14.56 -45.03 -20.83
CA PRO A 315 14.49 -44.50 -19.47
C PRO A 315 15.57 -43.44 -19.16
N GLY A 316 16.50 -43.18 -20.09
CA GLY A 316 17.64 -42.30 -19.86
C GLY A 316 17.76 -41.17 -20.88
N PHE A 317 18.94 -40.56 -20.92
CA PHE A 317 19.29 -39.45 -21.80
C PHE A 317 20.56 -39.76 -22.59
N SER A 318 20.68 -39.19 -23.78
CA SER A 318 21.89 -39.23 -24.60
C SER A 318 22.29 -37.83 -25.06
N MET A 319 23.60 -37.55 -25.04
CA MET A 319 24.19 -36.35 -25.63
C MET A 319 24.41 -36.62 -27.12
N GLU A 320 23.66 -35.95 -27.98
CA GLU A 320 23.88 -36.03 -29.43
C GLU A 320 25.01 -35.12 -29.88
N GLU A 321 25.11 -33.93 -29.27
CA GLU A 321 26.21 -33.00 -29.49
C GLU A 321 26.62 -32.34 -28.16
N PRO A 322 27.93 -32.24 -27.86
CA PRO A 322 29.02 -32.89 -28.57
C PRO A 322 29.00 -34.41 -28.38
N LYS A 323 29.35 -35.16 -29.43
CA LYS A 323 29.42 -36.63 -29.40
C LYS A 323 30.49 -37.13 -28.42
N GLY A 324 30.30 -38.35 -27.92
CA GLY A 324 31.29 -39.08 -27.12
C GLY A 324 31.27 -38.75 -25.61
N HIS A 325 30.32 -37.93 -25.16
CA HIS A 325 30.13 -37.62 -23.74
C HIS A 325 29.05 -38.49 -23.11
N LEU A 326 29.33 -39.02 -21.92
CA LEU A 326 28.32 -39.66 -21.08
C LEU A 326 27.43 -38.58 -20.45
N VAL A 327 26.14 -38.89 -20.32
CA VAL A 327 25.16 -38.01 -19.67
C VAL A 327 24.95 -38.46 -18.24
N ASP A 328 25.05 -37.53 -17.31
CA ASP A 328 24.51 -37.71 -15.97
C ASP A 328 22.99 -37.60 -16.04
N ALA A 329 22.30 -38.71 -15.75
CA ALA A 329 20.85 -38.78 -15.87
C ALA A 329 20.12 -37.84 -14.91
N SER A 330 20.69 -37.58 -13.73
CA SER A 330 20.11 -36.67 -12.75
C SER A 330 20.22 -35.23 -13.22
N LEU A 331 21.40 -34.82 -13.68
CA LEU A 331 21.60 -33.46 -14.20
C LEU A 331 20.77 -33.18 -15.46
N ALA A 332 20.62 -34.18 -16.33
CA ALA A 332 19.76 -34.06 -17.50
C ALA A 332 18.27 -33.97 -17.12
N ALA A 333 17.83 -34.72 -16.11
CA ALA A 333 16.48 -34.59 -15.56
C ALA A 333 16.26 -33.19 -14.96
N ASP A 334 17.20 -32.69 -14.15
CA ASP A 334 17.14 -31.35 -13.56
C ASP A 334 17.03 -30.25 -14.62
N LEU A 335 17.80 -30.36 -15.72
CA LEU A 335 17.69 -29.43 -16.85
C LEU A 335 16.31 -29.49 -17.51
N PHE A 336 15.79 -30.70 -17.77
CA PHE A 336 14.47 -30.87 -18.37
C PHE A 336 13.38 -30.28 -17.47
N ASP A 337 13.45 -30.52 -16.17
CA ASP A 337 12.50 -30.01 -15.18
C ASP A 337 12.58 -28.47 -15.09
N ALA A 338 13.79 -27.91 -14.99
CA ALA A 338 14.01 -26.47 -14.93
C ALA A 338 13.46 -25.74 -16.17
N VAL A 339 13.71 -26.28 -17.37
CA VAL A 339 13.23 -25.68 -18.62
C VAL A 339 11.71 -25.86 -18.78
N SER A 340 11.16 -27.00 -18.34
CA SER A 340 9.72 -27.28 -18.46
C SER A 340 8.83 -26.38 -17.61
N SER A 341 9.40 -25.77 -16.57
CA SER A 341 8.74 -24.90 -15.60
C SER A 341 9.33 -23.49 -15.57
N LEU A 342 9.97 -23.07 -16.68
CA LEU A 342 10.71 -21.82 -16.76
C LEU A 342 9.82 -20.62 -16.42
N ARG A 343 10.32 -19.78 -15.50
CA ARG A 343 9.67 -18.54 -15.08
C ARG A 343 10.60 -17.35 -15.25
N THR A 344 10.02 -16.19 -15.54
CA THR A 344 10.71 -14.91 -15.44
C THR A 344 10.44 -14.26 -14.09
N GLU A 345 11.31 -13.37 -13.62
CA GLU A 345 11.01 -12.53 -12.47
C GLU A 345 10.01 -11.43 -12.83
N ARG A 346 10.12 -10.88 -14.04
CA ARG A 346 9.25 -9.82 -14.56
C ARG A 346 9.37 -9.68 -16.07
N TRP A 347 8.35 -9.11 -16.68
CA TRP A 347 8.46 -8.59 -18.05
C TRP A 347 9.01 -7.16 -18.01
N VAL A 348 9.89 -6.84 -18.96
CA VAL A 348 10.54 -5.52 -19.04
C VAL A 348 9.89 -4.61 -20.07
N ALA A 349 9.17 -5.18 -21.04
CA ALA A 349 8.47 -4.47 -22.10
C ALA A 349 7.33 -5.33 -22.65
N ASP A 350 6.36 -4.67 -23.30
CA ASP A 350 5.24 -5.35 -23.97
C ASP A 350 5.68 -6.08 -25.25
N ARG A 351 6.74 -5.59 -25.90
CA ARG A 351 7.31 -6.13 -27.13
C ARG A 351 8.82 -5.87 -27.15
N ASP A 352 9.56 -6.69 -27.88
CA ASP A 352 10.95 -6.40 -28.21
C ASP A 352 10.99 -5.24 -29.22
N ASP A 353 11.69 -4.17 -28.87
CA ASP A 353 11.93 -3.00 -29.70
C ASP A 353 13.37 -2.97 -30.27
N GLY A 354 14.11 -4.06 -30.09
CA GLY A 354 15.51 -4.22 -30.49
C GLY A 354 16.52 -3.74 -29.45
N SER A 355 16.09 -3.10 -28.35
CA SER A 355 17.00 -2.61 -27.32
C SER A 355 17.58 -3.72 -26.43
N PHE A 356 16.99 -4.93 -26.46
CA PHE A 356 17.37 -6.03 -25.56
C PHE A 356 18.50 -6.92 -26.11
N GLY A 357 19.01 -6.65 -27.31
CA GLY A 357 20.10 -7.43 -27.91
C GLY A 357 19.71 -8.85 -28.34
N LEU A 358 18.41 -9.17 -28.38
CA LEU A 358 17.90 -10.50 -28.74
C LEU A 358 18.07 -10.85 -30.23
N ALA A 359 18.44 -9.88 -31.07
CA ALA A 359 18.85 -10.13 -32.45
C ALA A 359 20.12 -10.99 -32.55
N THR A 360 20.99 -10.94 -31.53
CA THR A 360 22.18 -11.79 -31.39
C THR A 360 22.18 -12.39 -29.98
N PRO A 361 21.34 -13.40 -29.73
CA PRO A 361 21.12 -13.90 -28.38
C PRO A 361 22.39 -14.58 -27.84
N ALA A 362 22.68 -14.37 -26.55
CA ALA A 362 23.78 -15.06 -25.87
C ALA A 362 23.59 -16.58 -25.87
N VAL A 363 22.33 -17.01 -25.76
CA VAL A 363 21.89 -18.41 -25.75
C VAL A 363 20.55 -18.49 -26.48
N SER A 364 20.40 -19.48 -27.36
CA SER A 364 19.12 -19.87 -27.96
C SER A 364 18.81 -21.31 -27.56
N VAL A 365 17.61 -21.56 -27.03
CA VAL A 365 17.17 -22.90 -26.62
C VAL A 365 15.99 -23.34 -27.47
N ARG A 366 16.08 -24.54 -28.05
CA ARG A 366 14.99 -25.19 -28.81
C ARG A 366 14.56 -26.46 -28.10
N LEU A 367 13.24 -26.61 -27.91
CA LEU A 367 12.63 -27.75 -27.24
C LEU A 367 11.81 -28.54 -28.26
N ALA A 368 11.92 -29.87 -28.23
CA ALA A 368 11.03 -30.75 -28.98
C ALA A 368 10.22 -31.62 -28.03
N PHE A 369 8.92 -31.71 -28.30
CA PHE A 369 7.96 -32.50 -27.53
C PHE A 369 7.46 -33.69 -28.34
N GLU A 370 7.01 -34.73 -27.65
CA GLU A 370 6.27 -35.83 -28.24
C GLU A 370 4.94 -35.33 -28.82
N GLY A 371 4.69 -35.69 -30.09
CA GLY A 371 3.52 -35.29 -30.88
C GLY A 371 2.20 -35.78 -30.30
#